data_AF-A0A7C9RIH4-F1
#
_entry.id   AF-A0A7C9RIH4-F1
#
_cell.length_a   1.000
_cell.length_b   1.000
_cell.length_c   1.000
_cell.angle_alpha   90.00
_cell.angle_beta   90.00
_cell.angle_gamma   90.00
#
_symmetry.space_group_name_H-M   'P 1'
#
loop_
_entity.id
_entity.type
_entity.pdbx_description
1 polymer ?
#
loop_
_entity_poly.entity_id
_entity_poly.type
_entity_poly.pdbx_seq_one_letter_code
_entity_poly.pdbx_strand_id
1 'polypeptide(L)'
;MPRFETAQAGSLEARTIAAHRAYVTALAAWERTVHLATCPACRSEHVSAEQQQRLCDAAEAEKERRRAAFRDLCDELGFVPTGHGIGLSVEGQSCCHGRSAS
;
A
#
# COMPACT_ATOMS: atom_id res chain seq x y z
N MET A 1 -26.72 -12.60 -20.37
CA MET A 1 -25.74 -13.65 -20.02
C MET A 1 -24.86 -13.16 -18.86
N PRO A 2 -25.21 -13.41 -17.58
CA PRO A 2 -24.50 -12.84 -16.42
C PRO A 2 -23.54 -13.84 -15.72
N ARG A 3 -23.26 -15.00 -16.33
CA ARG A 3 -22.61 -16.14 -15.67
C ARG A 3 -21.07 -16.18 -15.83
N PHE A 4 -20.51 -15.33 -16.70
CA PHE A 4 -19.07 -15.28 -16.99
C PHE A 4 -18.33 -14.23 -16.14
N GLU A 5 -18.97 -13.11 -15.79
CA GLU A 5 -18.35 -12.05 -14.97
C GLU A 5 -18.10 -12.49 -13.52
N THR A 6 -18.97 -13.32 -12.95
CA THR A 6 -18.79 -13.88 -11.60
C THR A 6 -17.70 -14.94 -11.52
N ALA A 7 -17.49 -15.72 -12.58
CA ALA A 7 -16.40 -16.70 -12.65
C ALA A 7 -15.03 -15.99 -12.73
N GLN A 8 -14.96 -14.83 -13.37
CA GLN A 8 -13.73 -14.05 -13.52
C GLN A 8 -13.35 -13.34 -12.21
N ALA A 9 -14.32 -12.85 -11.43
CA ALA A 9 -14.10 -12.24 -10.11
C ALA A 9 -13.53 -13.21 -9.06
N GLY A 10 -13.73 -14.53 -9.23
CA GLY A 10 -13.16 -15.58 -8.39
C GLY A 10 -11.88 -16.22 -8.94
N SER A 11 -11.37 -15.76 -10.09
CA SER A 11 -10.17 -16.35 -10.70
C SER A 11 -8.93 -16.11 -9.86
N LEU A 12 -7.96 -17.03 -9.97
CA LEU A 12 -6.65 -16.89 -9.32
C LEU A 12 -5.94 -15.60 -9.76
N GLU A 13 -6.05 -15.23 -11.02
CA GLU A 13 -5.52 -13.97 -11.55
C GLU A 13 -6.19 -12.75 -10.90
N ALA A 14 -7.52 -12.72 -10.79
CA ALA A 14 -8.24 -11.62 -10.11
C ALA A 14 -7.84 -11.51 -8.63
N ARG A 15 -7.69 -12.64 -7.92
CA ARG A 15 -7.18 -12.67 -6.54
C ARG A 15 -5.75 -12.15 -6.45
N THR A 16 -4.90 -12.49 -7.41
CA THR A 16 -3.50 -12.03 -7.47
C THR A 16 -3.42 -10.53 -7.72
N ILE A 17 -4.24 -9.99 -8.62
CA ILE A 17 -4.35 -8.54 -8.86
C ILE A 17 -4.86 -7.82 -7.60
N ALA A 18 -5.87 -8.37 -6.91
CA ALA A 18 -6.37 -7.80 -5.67
C ALA A 18 -5.29 -7.80 -4.56
N ALA A 19 -4.51 -8.88 -4.44
CA ALA A 19 -3.39 -8.95 -3.51
C ALA A 19 -2.28 -7.93 -3.86
N HIS A 20 -1.99 -7.74 -5.15
CA HIS A 20 -1.05 -6.71 -5.61
C HIS A 20 -1.52 -5.31 -5.20
N ARG A 21 -2.80 -4.97 -5.44
CA ARG A 21 -3.39 -3.69 -5.01
C ARG A 21 -3.32 -3.50 -3.50
N ALA A 22 -3.56 -4.56 -2.72
CA ALA A 22 -3.45 -4.53 -1.26
C ALA A 22 -2.01 -4.29 -0.80
N TYR A 23 -1.02 -4.95 -1.43
CA TYR A 23 0.39 -4.71 -1.15
C TYR A 23 0.81 -3.27 -1.45
N VAL A 24 0.43 -2.74 -2.62
CA VAL A 24 0.77 -1.36 -3.01
C VAL A 24 0.10 -0.34 -2.08
N THR A 25 -1.15 -0.57 -1.68
CA THR A 25 -1.83 0.26 -0.66
C THR A 25 -1.09 0.24 0.68
N ALA A 26 -0.66 -0.94 1.15
CA ALA A 26 0.09 -1.08 2.40
C ALA A 26 1.48 -0.44 2.32
N LEU A 27 2.14 -0.52 1.16
CA LEU A 27 3.41 0.16 0.90
C LEU A 27 3.25 1.68 1.02
N ALA A 28 2.25 2.26 0.37
CA ALA A 28 1.98 3.69 0.46
C ALA A 28 1.59 4.15 1.88
N ALA A 29 0.89 3.30 2.64
CA ALA A 29 0.61 3.57 4.05
C ALA A 29 1.89 3.56 4.91
N TRP A 30 2.77 2.58 4.71
CA TRP A 30 4.06 2.53 5.39
C TRP A 30 4.95 3.73 5.06
N GLU A 31 5.07 4.10 3.78
CA GLU A 31 5.82 5.29 3.35
C GLU A 31 5.31 6.56 4.01
N ARG A 32 3.98 6.75 4.08
CA ARG A 32 3.37 7.88 4.78
C ARG A 32 3.68 7.87 6.26
N THR A 33 3.59 6.72 6.93
CA THR A 33 3.89 6.61 8.36
C THR A 33 5.36 6.90 8.66
N VAL A 34 6.29 6.40 7.82
CA VAL A 34 7.72 6.71 7.92
C VAL A 34 7.98 8.20 7.67
N HIS A 35 7.30 8.80 6.70
CA HIS A 35 7.40 10.24 6.44
C HIS A 35 6.96 11.07 7.66
N LEU A 36 5.81 10.75 8.25
CA LEU A 36 5.32 11.42 9.46
C LEU A 36 6.25 11.21 10.66
N ALA A 37 7.01 10.11 10.72
CA ALA A 37 7.99 9.89 11.77
C ALA A 37 9.26 10.74 11.61
N THR A 38 9.68 10.95 10.36
CA THR A 38 11.02 11.46 10.03
C THR A 38 11.03 12.92 9.58
N CYS A 39 9.95 13.42 9.00
CA CYS A 39 9.85 14.77 8.49
C CYS A 39 9.56 15.76 9.62
N PRO A 40 10.49 16.68 9.98
CA PRO A 40 10.26 17.62 11.07
C PRO A 40 9.07 18.55 10.84
N ALA A 41 8.74 18.82 9.57
CA ALA A 41 7.63 19.70 9.19
C ALA A 41 6.27 19.00 9.21
N CYS A 42 6.21 17.68 9.01
CA CYS A 42 4.97 16.92 8.90
C CYS A 42 4.74 15.99 10.11
N ARG A 43 5.73 15.83 11.00
CA ARG A 43 5.62 15.09 12.25
C ARG A 43 4.70 15.81 13.23
N SER A 44 3.76 15.06 13.81
CA SER A 44 2.85 15.57 14.85
C SER A 44 3.54 15.65 16.21
N GLU A 45 3.40 16.79 16.89
CA GLU A 45 3.86 16.96 18.29
C GLU A 45 2.99 16.19 19.29
N HIS A 46 1.80 15.76 18.88
CA HIS A 46 0.85 15.03 19.72
C HIS A 46 1.11 13.51 19.79
N VAL A 47 2.07 13.00 19.02
CA VAL A 47 2.42 11.57 19.00
C VAL A 47 3.79 11.40 19.65
N SER A 48 3.86 10.58 20.70
CA SER A 48 5.15 10.29 21.34
C SER A 48 6.07 9.50 20.41
N ALA A 49 7.38 9.60 20.62
CA ALA A 49 8.36 8.85 19.82
C ALA A 49 8.11 7.34 19.86
N GLU A 50 7.78 6.79 21.03
CA GLU A 50 7.44 5.37 21.17
C GLU A 50 6.17 4.99 20.41
N GLN A 51 5.14 5.84 20.44
CA GLN A 51 3.92 5.59 19.70
C GLN A 51 4.17 5.66 18.19
N GLN A 52 4.98 6.61 17.74
CA GLN A 52 5.39 6.72 16.35
C GLN A 52 6.15 5.48 15.89
N GLN A 53 7.08 4.97 16.70
CA GLN A 53 7.81 3.74 16.40
C GLN A 53 6.85 2.56 16.25
N ARG A 54 5.91 2.38 17.19
CA ARG A 54 4.89 1.32 17.09
C ARG A 54 4.04 1.42 15.82
N LEU A 55 3.69 2.64 15.39
CA LEU A 55 2.96 2.85 14.14
C LEU A 55 3.80 2.46 12.92
N CYS A 56 5.09 2.82 12.89
CA CYS A 56 6.01 2.41 11.83
C CYS A 56 6.15 0.89 11.76
N ASP A 57 6.39 0.23 12.90
CA ASP A 57 6.56 -1.23 12.98
C ASP A 57 5.29 -1.95 12.51
N ALA A 58 4.11 -1.48 12.93
CA ALA A 58 2.83 -2.05 12.52
C ALA A 58 2.58 -1.89 11.01
N ALA A 59 2.87 -0.70 10.46
CA ALA A 59 2.71 -0.45 9.03
C ALA A 59 3.69 -1.29 8.19
N GLU A 60 4.92 -1.46 8.66
CA GLU A 60 5.91 -2.33 8.01
C GLU A 60 5.49 -3.79 8.03
N ALA A 61 5.00 -4.29 9.18
CA ALA A 61 4.51 -5.66 9.31
C ALA A 61 3.31 -5.93 8.40
N GLU A 62 2.38 -4.96 8.24
CA GLU A 62 1.27 -5.09 7.29
C GLU A 62 1.76 -5.11 5.84
N LYS A 63 2.66 -4.19 5.46
CA LYS A 63 3.29 -4.18 4.13
C LYS A 63 3.91 -5.55 3.81
N GLU A 64 4.68 -6.12 4.74
CA GLU A 64 5.36 -7.40 4.52
C GLU A 64 4.38 -8.59 4.45
N ARG A 65 3.34 -8.60 5.28
CA ARG A 65 2.26 -9.61 5.18
C ARG A 65 1.57 -9.58 3.82
N ARG A 66 1.28 -8.39 3.29
CA ARG A 66 0.67 -8.26 1.95
C ARG A 66 1.62 -8.63 0.83
N ARG A 67 2.90 -8.29 0.97
CA ARG A 67 3.95 -8.71 0.03
C ARG A 67 4.07 -10.22 -0.05
N ALA A 68 4.06 -10.91 1.10
CA ALA A 68 4.08 -12.36 1.16
C ALA A 68 2.86 -12.97 0.47
N ALA A 69 1.64 -12.54 0.83
CA ALA A 69 0.41 -13.04 0.22
C ALA A 69 0.36 -12.84 -1.31
N PHE A 70 0.84 -11.69 -1.81
CA PHE A 70 0.93 -11.45 -3.26
C PHE A 70 1.93 -12.40 -3.94
N ARG A 71 3.07 -12.66 -3.31
CA ARG A 71 4.11 -13.58 -3.81
C ARG A 71 3.58 -15.00 -3.88
N ASP A 72 2.95 -15.48 -2.81
CA ASP A 72 2.37 -16.83 -2.75
C ASP A 72 1.34 -17.04 -3.87
N LEU A 73 0.53 -16.01 -4.17
CA LEU A 73 -0.43 -16.05 -5.28
C LEU A 73 0.24 -15.98 -6.66
N CYS A 74 1.35 -15.25 -6.82
CA CYS A 74 2.13 -15.27 -8.06
C CYS A 74 2.76 -16.65 -8.30
N ASP A 75 3.25 -17.28 -7.23
CA ASP A 75 3.82 -18.64 -7.29
C ASP A 75 2.73 -19.65 -7.68
N GLU A 76 1.52 -19.53 -7.12
CA GLU A 76 0.35 -20.34 -7.51
C GLU A 76 -0.10 -20.07 -8.97
N LEU A 77 -0.07 -18.81 -9.40
CA LEU A 77 -0.49 -18.38 -10.74
C LEU A 77 0.53 -18.77 -11.82
N GLY A 78 1.80 -18.93 -11.45
CA GLY A 78 2.90 -19.28 -12.36
C GLY A 78 3.46 -18.10 -13.16
N PHE A 79 2.94 -16.89 -12.96
CA PHE A 79 3.48 -15.65 -13.52
C PHE A 79 3.08 -14.45 -12.67
N VAL A 80 3.77 -13.32 -12.88
CA VAL A 80 3.44 -12.05 -12.22
C VAL A 80 2.50 -11.25 -13.14
N PRO A 81 1.25 -10.96 -12.72
CA PRO A 81 0.32 -10.23 -13.57
C PRO A 81 0.76 -8.78 -13.77
N THR A 82 0.63 -8.29 -15.00
CA THR A 82 0.96 -6.91 -15.35
C THR A 82 -0.10 -5.98 -14.76
N GLY A 83 0.29 -5.16 -13.78
CA GLY A 83 -0.61 -4.32 -13.00
C GLY A 83 -1.20 -3.14 -13.76
N HIS A 84 -2.04 -3.39 -14.77
CA HIS A 84 -2.86 -2.34 -15.37
C HIS A 84 -3.91 -1.87 -14.36
N GLY A 85 -3.82 -0.61 -13.93
CA GLY A 85 -4.79 0.02 -13.02
C GLY A 85 -4.45 -0.04 -11.53
N ILE A 86 -3.19 -0.26 -11.16
CA ILE A 86 -2.71 -0.05 -9.77
C ILE A 86 -2.19 1.39 -9.67
N GLY A 87 -3.10 2.35 -9.81
CA GLY A 87 -2.81 3.73 -9.46
C GLY A 87 -2.97 3.88 -7.95
N LEU A 88 -1.90 4.25 -7.26
CA LEU A 88 -2.05 4.82 -5.92
C LEU A 88 -2.84 6.12 -6.05
N SER A 89 -3.96 6.25 -5.34
CA SER A 89 -4.63 7.55 -5.23
C SER A 89 -3.62 8.56 -4.70
N VAL A 90 -3.44 9.64 -5.46
CA VAL A 90 -2.55 10.78 -5.19
C VAL A 90 -2.94 11.58 -3.92
N GLU A 91 -3.78 11.05 -3.05
CA GLU A 91 -4.12 11.66 -1.77
C GLU A 91 -3.00 11.39 -0.76
N GLY A 92 -1.93 12.15 -0.96
CA GLY A 92 -0.66 12.07 -0.24
C GLY A 92 0.49 12.74 -0.99
N GLN A 93 0.22 13.52 -2.05
CA GLN A 93 1.21 14.34 -2.74
C GLN A 93 1.86 15.32 -1.75
N SER A 94 3.03 14.89 -1.26
CA SER A 94 4.09 15.62 -0.56
C SER A 94 3.72 16.97 0.05
N CYS A 95 3.75 17.04 1.38
CA CYS A 95 3.74 18.32 2.11
C CYS A 95 4.93 19.25 1.73
N CYS A 96 5.91 18.78 0.96
CA CYS A 96 7.09 19.55 0.55
C CYS A 96 6.89 20.49 -0.67
N HIS A 97 5.77 20.43 -1.41
CA HIS A 97 5.56 21.29 -2.58
C HIS A 97 4.80 22.61 -2.28
N GLY A 98 4.29 22.79 -1.06
CA GLY A 98 3.38 23.89 -0.71
C GLY A 98 3.98 25.05 0.08
N ARG A 99 5.31 25.11 0.28
CA ARG A 99 5.95 26.22 1.02
C ARG A 99 6.94 26.95 0.12
N SER A 100 6.41 27.55 -0.93
CA SER A 100 7.03 28.63 -1.69
C SER A 100 5.93 29.64 -2.01
N ALA A 101 6.17 30.90 -1.65
CA ALA A 101 5.32 32.08 -1.77
C ALA A 101 4.27 32.32 -0.66
N SER A 102 4.67 33.07 0.36
CA SER A 102 4.19 34.45 0.61
C SER A 102 5.13 35.15 1.58
#